data_AF-A0A7W0VKZ7-F1
#
_entry.id   AF-A0A7W0VKZ7-F1
#
_cell.length_a   1.000
_cell.length_b   1.000
_cell.length_c   1.000
_cell.angle_alpha   90.00
_cell.angle_beta   90.00
_cell.angle_gamma   90.00
#
_symmetry.space_group_name_H-M   'P 1'
#
loop_
_entity.id
_entity.type
_entity.pdbx_description
1 polymer ?
#
loop_
_entity_poly.entity_id
_entity_poly.type
_entity_poly.pdbx_seq_one_letter_code
_entity_poly.pdbx_strand_id
1 'polypeptide(L)'
;MSTKSPPFTRQDAIRELDRHGIRGAHTYLIDVLPLIEMMWADGIVQTVERDLLEKFLRNHVDNLNALVGYSAIHYDDSASFVERFLSERPSAEMLGVLRKLIPTVGLRSTDVKRNTQQRRAIVRWCLDIGAACVTDYPYGDHDRFSEAEKACFEEIVASLGDD
;
A
#
# COMPACT_ATOMS: atom_id res chain seq x y z
N MET A 1 30.66 -22.83 11.60
CA MET A 1 30.73 -21.69 10.66
C MET A 1 29.30 -21.34 10.26
N SER A 2 28.71 -20.30 10.83
CA SER A 2 27.39 -19.83 10.41
C SER A 2 27.52 -19.14 9.06
N THR A 3 26.99 -19.75 8.00
CA THR A 3 26.82 -19.10 6.70
C THR A 3 25.73 -18.04 6.87
N LYS A 4 26.12 -16.76 6.99
CA LYS A 4 25.18 -15.65 6.85
C LYS A 4 24.57 -15.74 5.45
N SER A 5 23.26 -15.96 5.37
CA SER A 5 22.53 -15.83 4.11
C SER A 5 22.81 -14.44 3.49
N PRO A 6 22.95 -14.34 2.17
CA PRO A 6 23.16 -13.06 1.50
C PRO A 6 22.01 -12.09 1.82
N PRO A 7 22.28 -10.77 1.89
CA PRO A 7 21.27 -9.77 2.20
C PRO A 7 20.18 -9.77 1.11
N PHE A 8 18.92 -9.69 1.53
CA PHE A 8 17.77 -9.62 0.62
C PHE A 8 17.84 -8.35 -0.23
N THR A 9 17.93 -8.51 -1.56
CA THR A 9 18.16 -7.39 -2.48
C THR A 9 16.86 -6.88 -3.12
N ARG A 10 16.92 -5.70 -3.77
CA ARG A 10 15.82 -5.20 -4.60
C ARG A 10 15.45 -6.17 -5.73
N GLN A 11 16.44 -6.88 -6.29
CA GLN A 11 16.19 -7.85 -7.34
C GLN A 11 15.48 -9.10 -6.81
N ASP A 12 15.74 -9.48 -5.56
CA ASP A 12 15.01 -10.56 -4.89
C ASP A 12 13.57 -10.14 -4.60
N ALA A 13 13.37 -8.90 -4.15
CA ALA A 13 12.04 -8.33 -3.94
C ALA A 13 11.23 -8.27 -5.25
N ILE A 14 11.83 -7.86 -6.36
CA ILE A 14 11.16 -7.86 -7.68
C ILE A 14 10.80 -9.28 -8.12
N ARG A 15 11.68 -10.27 -7.90
CA ARG A 15 11.38 -11.68 -8.19
C ARG A 15 10.25 -12.22 -7.33
N GLU A 16 10.15 -11.77 -6.08
CA GLU A 16 9.04 -12.13 -5.21
C GLU A 16 7.72 -11.48 -5.69
N LEU A 17 7.73 -10.19 -6.03
CA LEU A 17 6.58 -9.50 -6.64
C LEU A 17 6.09 -10.20 -7.92
N ASP A 18 7.01 -10.67 -8.75
CA ASP A 18 6.71 -11.40 -9.99
C ASP A 18 5.91 -12.69 -9.73
N ARG A 19 6.24 -13.43 -8.66
CA ARG A 19 5.49 -14.63 -8.25
C ARG A 19 4.02 -14.35 -7.93
N HIS A 20 3.71 -13.12 -7.54
CA HIS A 20 2.36 -12.62 -7.26
C HIS A 20 1.73 -11.89 -8.45
N GLY A 21 2.35 -11.98 -9.65
CA GLY A 21 1.85 -11.34 -10.86
C GLY A 21 2.03 -9.81 -10.91
N ILE A 22 2.90 -9.26 -10.05
CA ILE A 22 3.25 -7.84 -10.00
C ILE A 22 4.57 -7.64 -10.77
N ARG A 23 4.46 -7.16 -12.00
CA ARG A 23 5.58 -7.08 -12.97
C ARG A 23 5.72 -5.69 -13.56
N GLY A 24 6.91 -5.40 -14.09
CA GLY A 24 7.17 -4.18 -14.86
C GLY A 24 6.76 -2.94 -14.08
N ALA A 25 5.96 -2.07 -14.70
CA ALA A 25 5.54 -0.82 -14.11
C ALA A 25 4.66 -0.97 -12.85
N HIS A 26 3.96 -2.11 -12.69
CA HIS A 26 3.16 -2.38 -11.48
C HIS A 26 4.01 -2.51 -10.22
N THR A 27 5.32 -2.77 -10.34
CA THR A 27 6.21 -2.77 -9.17
C THR A 27 6.30 -1.40 -8.48
N TYR A 28 5.97 -0.31 -9.19
CA TYR A 28 5.89 1.05 -8.62
C TYR A 28 4.52 1.37 -7.99
N LEU A 29 3.53 0.49 -8.14
CA LEU A 29 2.19 0.63 -7.57
C LEU A 29 2.02 -0.13 -6.25
N ILE A 30 3.07 -0.79 -5.74
CA ILE A 30 2.99 -1.57 -4.50
C ILE A 30 2.66 -0.72 -3.27
N ASP A 31 2.89 0.60 -3.34
CA ASP A 31 2.54 1.57 -2.29
C ASP A 31 1.03 1.72 -2.10
N VAL A 32 0.22 1.20 -3.04
CA VAL A 32 -1.24 1.16 -2.95
C VAL A 32 -1.72 -0.03 -2.10
N LEU A 33 -0.90 -1.08 -1.95
CA LEU A 33 -1.29 -2.30 -1.26
C LEU A 33 -1.66 -2.10 0.22
N PRO A 34 -1.00 -1.24 1.01
CA PRO A 34 -1.43 -0.99 2.38
C PRO A 34 -2.83 -0.38 2.49
N LEU A 35 -3.22 0.44 1.50
CA LEU A 35 -4.56 1.01 1.48
C LEU A 35 -5.60 -0.07 1.18
N ILE A 36 -5.31 -0.96 0.23
CA ILE A 36 -6.15 -2.12 -0.08
C ILE A 36 -6.30 -3.04 1.13
N GLU A 37 -5.21 -3.23 1.89
CA GLU A 37 -5.24 -4.03 3.11
C GLU A 37 -6.11 -3.39 4.19
N MET A 38 -6.02 -2.07 4.39
CA MET A 38 -6.92 -1.34 5.28
C MET A 38 -8.39 -1.53 4.91
N MET A 39 -8.72 -1.42 3.61
CA MET A 39 -10.10 -1.57 3.12
C MET A 39 -10.69 -2.98 3.30
N TRP A 40 -9.82 -3.98 3.52
CA TRP A 40 -10.24 -5.35 3.78
C TRP A 40 -10.15 -5.72 5.26
N ALA A 41 -9.74 -4.80 6.14
CA ALA A 41 -9.45 -5.12 7.53
C ALA A 41 -10.70 -5.59 8.29
N ASP A 42 -11.84 -4.95 8.06
CA ASP A 42 -13.15 -5.35 8.61
C ASP A 42 -13.86 -6.43 7.77
N GLY A 43 -13.34 -6.72 6.57
CA GLY A 43 -13.84 -7.71 5.63
C GLY A 43 -14.82 -7.18 4.58
N ILE A 44 -15.14 -5.88 4.57
CA ILE A 44 -16.08 -5.28 3.61
C ILE A 44 -15.49 -3.99 3.03
N VAL A 45 -15.19 -4.01 1.73
CA VAL A 45 -14.80 -2.78 1.01
C VAL A 45 -16.02 -1.90 0.77
N GLN A 46 -16.02 -0.71 1.36
CA GLN A 46 -17.07 0.30 1.22
C GLN A 46 -16.83 1.23 0.03
N THR A 47 -17.90 1.81 -0.53
CA THR A 47 -17.80 2.73 -1.68
C THR A 47 -16.98 3.98 -1.34
N VAL A 48 -17.12 4.52 -0.14
CA VAL A 48 -16.37 5.72 0.29
C VAL A 48 -14.85 5.46 0.34
N GLU A 49 -14.44 4.25 0.73
CA GLU A 49 -13.03 3.86 0.74
C GLU A 49 -12.47 3.70 -0.68
N ARG A 50 -13.28 3.15 -1.61
CA ARG A 50 -12.92 3.08 -3.03
C ARG A 50 -12.66 4.47 -3.61
N ASP A 51 -13.50 5.45 -3.29
CA ASP A 51 -13.30 6.83 -3.74
C ASP A 51 -11.99 7.44 -3.20
N LEU A 52 -11.62 7.11 -1.96
CA LEU A 52 -10.35 7.54 -1.38
C LEU A 52 -9.15 6.84 -2.05
N LEU A 53 -9.25 5.54 -2.29
CA LEU A 53 -8.23 4.77 -3.01
C LEU A 53 -8.01 5.30 -4.43
N GLU A 54 -9.09 5.61 -5.15
CA GLU A 54 -8.99 6.19 -6.50
C GLU A 54 -8.28 7.55 -6.50
N LYS A 55 -8.58 8.41 -5.53
CA LYS A 55 -7.90 9.70 -5.36
C LYS A 55 -6.41 9.51 -5.07
N PHE A 56 -6.07 8.58 -4.18
CA PHE A 56 -4.67 8.23 -3.92
C PHE A 56 -3.98 7.75 -5.18
N LEU A 57 -4.60 6.83 -5.92
CA LEU A 57 -4.03 6.21 -7.11
C LEU A 57 -3.74 7.25 -8.20
N ARG A 58 -4.66 8.18 -8.44
CA ARG A 58 -4.45 9.30 -9.39
C ARG A 58 -3.24 10.13 -8.99
N ASN A 59 -3.20 10.59 -7.74
CA ASN A 59 -2.09 11.38 -7.23
C ASN A 59 -0.76 10.63 -7.31
N HIS A 60 -0.76 9.32 -7.02
CA HIS A 60 0.43 8.48 -7.08
C HIS A 60 0.95 8.31 -8.51
N VAL A 61 0.06 8.04 -9.47
CA VAL A 61 0.41 7.94 -10.90
C VAL A 61 0.98 9.26 -11.42
N ASP A 62 0.35 10.39 -11.07
CA ASP A 62 0.84 11.72 -11.45
C ASP A 62 2.24 11.99 -10.88
N ASN A 63 2.47 11.65 -9.61
CA ASN A 63 3.77 11.79 -8.96
C ASN A 63 4.86 10.90 -9.59
N LEU A 64 4.50 9.68 -10.03
CA LEU A 64 5.43 8.77 -10.71
C LEU A 64 5.80 9.30 -12.11
N ASN A 65 4.82 9.75 -12.88
CA ASN A 65 5.04 10.31 -14.21
C ASN A 65 5.85 11.63 -14.14
N ALA A 66 5.57 12.47 -13.14
CA ALA A 66 6.33 13.69 -12.90
C ALA A 66 7.81 13.41 -12.55
N LEU A 67 8.10 12.32 -11.83
CA LEU A 67 9.47 11.94 -11.49
C LEU A 67 10.30 11.58 -12.73
N VAL A 68 9.71 10.87 -13.68
CA VAL A 68 10.43 10.39 -14.87
C VAL A 68 10.34 11.37 -16.04
N GLY A 69 9.45 12.37 -15.97
CA GLY A 69 9.30 13.42 -16.97
C GLY A 69 8.52 13.00 -18.22
N TYR A 70 7.87 11.84 -18.19
CA TYR A 70 7.02 11.32 -19.27
C TYR A 70 5.93 10.40 -18.70
N SER A 71 4.92 10.07 -19.51
CA SER A 71 3.86 9.13 -19.12
C SER A 71 4.38 7.69 -19.20
N ALA A 72 4.95 7.21 -18.09
CA ALA A 72 5.43 5.84 -17.95
C ALA A 72 4.34 4.87 -17.47
N ILE A 73 3.36 5.40 -16.74
CA ILE A 73 2.25 4.64 -16.16
C ILE A 73 0.94 5.36 -16.49
N HIS A 74 -0.03 4.61 -17.02
CA HIS A 74 -1.37 5.11 -17.25
C HIS A 74 -2.28 4.82 -16.06
N TYR A 75 -3.21 5.73 -15.82
CA TYR A 75 -4.19 5.57 -14.75
C TYR A 75 -5.06 4.31 -14.97
N ASP A 76 -5.53 4.06 -16.19
CA ASP A 76 -6.41 2.92 -16.48
C ASP A 76 -5.73 1.57 -16.22
N ASP A 77 -4.44 1.45 -16.56
CA ASP A 77 -3.63 0.27 -16.23
C ASP A 77 -3.47 0.12 -14.70
N SER A 78 -3.28 1.24 -14.01
CA SER A 78 -3.14 1.26 -12.55
C SER A 78 -4.45 0.91 -11.85
N ALA A 79 -5.58 1.39 -12.37
CA ALA A 79 -6.91 1.06 -11.87
C ALA A 79 -7.20 -0.42 -12.08
N SER A 80 -6.86 -0.97 -13.25
CA SER A 80 -6.97 -2.41 -13.53
C SER A 80 -6.08 -3.25 -12.61
N PHE A 81 -4.88 -2.74 -12.27
CA PHE A 81 -4.02 -3.37 -11.28
C PHE A 81 -4.69 -3.44 -9.91
N VAL A 82 -5.26 -2.33 -9.42
CA VAL A 82 -5.95 -2.24 -8.13
C VAL A 82 -7.21 -3.11 -8.10
N GLU A 83 -8.01 -3.07 -9.16
CA GLU A 83 -9.30 -3.76 -9.21
C GLU A 83 -9.16 -5.26 -8.98
N ARG A 84 -8.05 -5.89 -9.40
CA ARG A 84 -7.81 -7.32 -9.13
C ARG A 84 -7.86 -7.67 -7.64
N PHE A 85 -7.42 -6.75 -6.77
CA PHE A 85 -7.38 -6.96 -5.32
C PHE A 85 -8.67 -6.48 -4.64
N LEU A 86 -9.50 -5.70 -5.33
CA LEU A 86 -10.82 -5.29 -4.85
C LEU A 86 -11.92 -6.27 -5.28
N SER A 87 -11.74 -6.98 -6.39
CA SER A 87 -12.67 -7.99 -6.89
C SER A 87 -12.59 -9.30 -6.10
N GLU A 88 -11.39 -9.63 -5.63
CA GLU A 88 -11.13 -10.82 -4.82
C GLU A 88 -10.23 -10.44 -3.66
N ARG A 89 -10.71 -10.66 -2.43
CA ARG A 89 -9.95 -10.36 -1.21
C ARG A 89 -8.65 -11.18 -1.22
N PRO A 90 -7.48 -10.52 -1.22
CA PRO A 90 -6.22 -11.23 -1.17
C PRO A 90 -6.05 -11.94 0.17
N SER A 91 -5.32 -13.05 0.21
CA SER A 91 -5.05 -13.72 1.48
C SER A 91 -4.21 -12.83 2.40
N ALA A 92 -4.45 -12.92 3.71
CA ALA A 92 -3.66 -12.16 4.70
C ALA A 92 -2.15 -12.50 4.59
N GLU A 93 -1.82 -13.76 4.26
CA GLU A 93 -0.44 -14.17 4.01
C GLU A 93 0.17 -13.42 2.81
N MET A 94 -0.57 -13.32 1.70
CA MET A 94 -0.12 -12.60 0.50
C MET A 94 0.08 -11.11 0.80
N LEU A 95 -0.88 -10.45 1.45
CA LEU A 95 -0.75 -9.03 1.82
C LEU A 95 0.43 -8.80 2.75
N GLY A 96 0.61 -9.66 3.76
CA GLY A 96 1.74 -9.61 4.67
C GLY A 96 3.10 -9.79 3.98
N VAL A 97 3.18 -10.65 2.96
CA VAL A 97 4.40 -10.79 2.13
C VAL A 97 4.63 -9.53 1.32
N LEU A 98 3.64 -9.08 0.54
CA LEU A 98 3.79 -7.94 -0.36
C LEU A 98 4.14 -6.65 0.39
N ARG A 99 3.50 -6.43 1.54
CA ARG A 99 3.76 -5.28 2.41
C ARG A 99 5.22 -5.20 2.87
N LYS A 100 5.83 -6.34 3.23
CA LYS A 100 7.26 -6.40 3.61
C LYS A 100 8.22 -6.05 2.46
N LEU A 101 7.75 -6.08 1.21
CA LEU A 101 8.56 -5.72 0.04
C LEU A 101 8.57 -4.21 -0.23
N ILE A 102 7.61 -3.45 0.33
CA ILE A 102 7.46 -2.00 0.09
C ILE A 102 8.73 -1.22 0.46
N PRO A 103 9.37 -1.41 1.64
CA PRO A 103 10.60 -0.69 1.96
C PRO A 103 11.73 -0.97 0.96
N THR A 104 11.78 -2.19 0.43
CA THR A 104 12.85 -2.65 -0.45
C THR A 104 12.65 -2.20 -1.90
N VAL A 105 11.41 -1.96 -2.34
CA VAL A 105 11.10 -1.66 -3.74
C VAL A 105 10.63 -0.22 -3.92
N GLY A 106 9.69 0.25 -3.10
CA GLY A 106 9.06 1.58 -3.20
C GLY A 106 9.83 2.69 -2.47
N LEU A 107 10.53 2.36 -1.38
CA LEU A 107 11.16 3.33 -0.48
C LEU A 107 12.69 3.29 -0.47
N ARG A 108 13.29 2.82 -1.58
CA ARG A 108 14.74 2.63 -1.71
C ARG A 108 15.45 3.77 -2.45
N SER A 109 14.82 4.93 -2.59
CA SER A 109 15.49 6.12 -3.16
C SER A 109 16.64 6.54 -2.27
N THR A 110 17.72 7.08 -2.86
CA THR A 110 18.77 7.79 -2.10
C THR A 110 18.26 9.10 -1.50
N ASP A 111 17.11 9.59 -1.96
CA ASP A 111 16.41 10.74 -1.41
C ASP A 111 15.58 10.34 -0.18
N VAL A 112 16.19 10.51 0.99
CA VAL A 112 15.57 10.24 2.30
C VAL A 112 14.30 11.07 2.49
N LYS A 113 14.30 12.36 2.10
CA LYS A 113 13.12 13.22 2.28
C LYS A 113 11.93 12.72 1.49
N ARG A 114 12.18 12.27 0.26
CA ARG A 114 11.15 11.66 -0.59
C ARG A 114 10.61 10.37 0.04
N ASN A 115 11.47 9.48 0.52
CA ASN A 115 11.02 8.24 1.17
C ASN A 115 10.15 8.55 2.40
N THR A 116 10.56 9.49 3.25
CA THR A 116 9.77 9.94 4.41
C THR A 116 8.43 10.55 3.98
N GLN A 117 8.41 11.37 2.92
CA GLN A 117 7.16 11.95 2.41
C GLN A 117 6.21 10.88 1.87
N GLN A 118 6.73 9.89 1.14
CA GLN A 118 5.95 8.79 0.59
C GLN A 118 5.37 7.92 1.71
N ARG A 119 6.18 7.57 2.73
CA ARG A 119 5.72 6.85 3.92
C ARG A 119 4.58 7.60 4.61
N ARG A 120 4.76 8.90 4.86
CA ARG A 120 3.73 9.74 5.48
C ARG A 120 2.47 9.83 4.64
N ALA A 121 2.59 9.85 3.31
CA ALA A 121 1.44 9.83 2.42
C ALA A 121 0.65 8.52 2.59
N ILE A 122 1.31 7.36 2.49
CA ILE A 122 0.68 6.04 2.69
C ILE A 122 -0.05 5.99 4.04
N VAL A 123 0.63 6.34 5.13
CA VAL A 123 0.04 6.31 6.49
C VAL A 123 -1.18 7.23 6.60
N ARG A 124 -1.13 8.45 6.04
CA ARG A 124 -2.26 9.39 6.07
C ARG A 124 -3.46 8.88 5.30
N TRP A 125 -3.25 8.28 4.12
CA TRP A 125 -4.34 7.70 3.35
C TRP A 125 -4.94 6.48 4.03
N CYS A 126 -4.14 5.63 4.70
CA CYS A 126 -4.66 4.56 5.53
C CYS A 126 -5.53 5.10 6.68
N LEU A 127 -5.15 6.23 7.30
CA LEU A 127 -5.95 6.88 8.33
C LEU A 127 -7.27 7.41 7.77
N ASP A 128 -7.23 8.07 6.61
CA ASP A 128 -8.43 8.63 5.96
C ASP A 128 -9.41 7.52 5.54
N ILE A 129 -8.90 6.37 5.06
CA ILE A 129 -9.70 5.18 4.73
C ILE A 129 -10.38 4.64 5.99
N GLY A 130 -9.62 4.28 7.03
CA GLY A 130 -10.21 3.73 8.25
C GLY A 130 -11.18 4.69 8.93
N ALA A 131 -10.91 6.00 8.91
CA ALA A 131 -11.82 7.00 9.46
C ALA A 131 -13.11 7.18 8.66
N ALA A 132 -13.15 6.73 7.40
CA ALA A 132 -14.33 6.80 6.54
C ALA A 132 -15.32 5.64 6.77
N CYS A 133 -14.90 4.57 7.47
CA CYS A 133 -15.68 3.35 7.67
C CYS A 133 -16.85 3.48 8.66
N VAL A 134 -16.88 4.54 9.47
CA VAL A 134 -17.92 4.76 10.49
C VAL A 134 -19.13 5.47 9.88
N THR A 135 -20.26 4.75 9.81
CA THR A 135 -21.52 5.29 9.25
C THR A 135 -22.49 5.83 10.30
N ASP A 136 -22.38 5.39 11.57
CA ASP A 136 -23.37 5.71 12.61
C ASP A 136 -22.81 6.63 13.70
N TYR A 137 -23.40 7.83 13.78
CA TYR A 137 -23.15 8.80 14.83
C TYR A 137 -24.25 8.70 15.91
N PRO A 138 -23.93 8.86 17.21
CA PRO A 138 -22.61 9.09 17.77
C PRO A 138 -21.81 7.80 17.97
N TYR A 139 -20.51 7.87 17.70
CA TYR A 139 -19.53 6.84 18.01
C TYR A 139 -18.65 7.33 19.17
N GLY A 140 -18.08 6.42 19.98
CA GLY A 140 -17.14 6.77 21.04
C GLY A 140 -15.82 7.29 20.48
N ASP A 141 -15.00 7.92 21.33
CA ASP A 141 -13.72 8.55 20.94
C ASP A 141 -12.76 7.58 20.22
N HIS A 142 -12.90 6.27 20.46
CA HIS A 142 -12.05 5.21 19.90
C HIS A 142 -12.75 4.30 18.89
N ASP A 143 -13.99 4.60 18.51
CA ASP A 143 -14.84 3.71 17.69
C ASP A 143 -14.82 4.08 16.21
N ARG A 144 -13.98 5.04 15.81
CA ARG A 144 -13.78 5.38 14.40
C ARG A 144 -13.09 4.29 13.59
N PHE A 145 -12.39 3.40 14.28
CA PHE A 145 -11.74 2.22 13.73
C PHE A 145 -12.24 1.03 14.52
N SER A 146 -12.62 -0.03 13.82
CA SER A 146 -12.74 -1.35 14.43
C SER A 146 -11.39 -1.82 14.98
N GLU A 147 -11.41 -2.76 15.92
CA GLU A 147 -10.17 -3.37 16.44
C GLU A 147 -9.36 -4.06 15.32
N ALA A 148 -10.03 -4.59 14.30
CA ALA A 148 -9.36 -5.19 13.14
C ALA A 148 -8.61 -4.15 12.30
N GLU A 149 -9.22 -2.98 12.06
CA GLU A 149 -8.58 -1.87 11.35
C GLU A 149 -7.41 -1.29 12.14
N LYS A 150 -7.53 -1.17 13.47
CA LYS A 150 -6.42 -0.73 14.33
C LYS A 150 -5.22 -1.68 14.23
N ALA A 151 -5.47 -2.97 14.39
CA ALA A 151 -4.41 -3.99 14.29
C ALA A 151 -3.75 -3.97 12.90
N CYS A 152 -4.55 -3.89 11.83
CA CYS A 152 -4.06 -3.77 10.46
C CYS A 152 -3.19 -2.51 10.27
N PHE A 153 -3.67 -1.37 10.76
CA PHE A 153 -2.95 -0.11 10.67
C PHE A 153 -1.60 -0.15 11.38
N GLU A 154 -1.55 -0.71 12.59
CA GLU A 154 -0.30 -0.87 13.36
C GLU A 154 0.71 -1.75 12.62
N GLU A 155 0.26 -2.86 12.01
CA GLU A 155 1.12 -3.71 11.18
C GLU A 155 1.65 -2.99 9.94
N ILE A 156 0.81 -2.16 9.29
CA ILE A 156 1.22 -1.33 8.17
C ILE A 156 2.32 -0.37 8.59
N VAL A 157 2.12 0.39 9.67
CA VAL A 157 3.12 1.34 10.17
C VAL A 157 4.44 0.63 10.49
N ALA A 158 4.38 -0.49 11.22
CA ALA A 158 5.58 -1.26 11.57
C ALA A 158 6.33 -1.78 10.33
N SER A 159 5.61 -2.16 9.27
CA SER A 159 6.20 -2.69 8.04
C SER A 159 6.92 -1.64 7.18
N LEU A 160 6.49 -0.38 7.24
CA LEU A 160 7.11 0.72 6.47
C LEU A 160 8.46 1.14 7.07
N GLY A 161 8.69 0.80 8.34
CA GLY A 161 9.88 1.12 9.12
C GLY A 161 9.91 2.55 9.64
N ASP A 162 10.72 2.79 10.67
CA ASP A 162 10.91 4.11 11.26
C ASP A 162 11.80 5.01 10.39
N ASP A 163 11.66 6.34 10.56
CA ASP A 163 12.55 7.37 10.01
C ASP A 163 13.96 7.28 10.63
#